data_AF-W4B7E6-F1
#
_entry.id   AF-W4B7E6-F1
#
_cell.length_a   1.000
_cell.length_b   1.000
_cell.length_c   1.000
_cell.angle_alpha   90.00
_cell.angle_beta   90.00
_cell.angle_gamma   90.00
#
_symmetry.space_group_name_H-M   'P 1'
#
loop_
_entity.id
_entity.type
_entity.pdbx_description
1 polymer ?
#
loop_
_entity_poly.entity_id
_entity_poly.type
_entity_poly.pdbx_seq_one_letter_code
_entity_poly.pdbx_strand_id
1 'polypeptide(L)' 'MKALTSPEAVKGNGNEEWGLIICSRCDEMVDTIPTDGVKIIYGYCGKGECKGTGPKDGSS' A
#
# COMPACT_ATOMS: atom_id res chain seq x y z
N MET A 1 39.02 9.34 1.33
CA MET A 1 38.04 8.37 1.86
C MET A 1 36.64 8.91 1.60
N LYS A 2 35.76 8.00 1.17
CA LYS A 2 34.44 8.22 0.57
C LYS A 2 33.45 8.75 1.61
N ALA A 3 32.60 9.70 1.23
CA ALA A 3 31.20 9.79 1.68
C ALA A 3 30.50 10.93 0.94
N LEU A 4 29.97 10.66 -0.26
CA LEU A 4 28.83 11.41 -0.78
C LEU A 4 27.60 10.90 -0.03
N THR A 5 27.49 11.22 1.26
CA THR A 5 26.23 10.98 1.98
C THR A 5 25.39 12.22 1.75
N SER A 6 24.54 12.20 0.72
CA SER A 6 23.43 13.14 0.64
C SER A 6 22.65 12.98 1.95
N PRO A 7 22.46 14.05 2.76
CA PRO A 7 21.56 14.01 3.90
C PRO A 7 20.11 14.06 3.40
N GLU A 8 19.72 13.04 2.64
CA GLU A 8 18.33 12.82 2.22
C GLU A 8 17.79 11.57 2.90
N ALA A 9 18.15 11.37 4.17
CA ALA A 9 17.40 10.51 5.06
C ALA A 9 16.49 11.42 5.88
N VAL A 10 15.33 11.66 5.27
CA VAL A 10 14.06 12.11 5.84
C VAL A 10 14.13 12.72 7.24
N LYS A 11 13.85 14.03 7.30
CA LYS A 11 13.52 14.76 8.51
C LYS A 11 12.23 14.18 9.10
N GLY A 12 12.37 13.08 9.86
CA GLY A 12 11.30 12.43 10.59
C GLY A 12 10.81 13.32 11.71
N ASN A 13 9.92 14.24 11.36
CA ASN A 13 9.33 15.20 12.27
C ASN A 13 8.10 14.55 12.93
N GLY A 14 8.33 13.59 13.85
CA GLY A 14 7.47 13.20 14.97
C GLY A 14 6.00 12.80 14.75
N ASN A 15 5.46 12.86 13.55
CA ASN A 15 4.08 12.54 13.21
C ASN A 15 3.99 12.20 11.71
N GLU A 16 4.86 11.30 11.25
CA GLU A 16 4.71 10.70 9.94
C GLU A 16 3.54 9.71 10.04
N GLU A 17 2.36 10.19 9.70
CA GLU A 17 1.14 9.38 9.64
C GLU A 17 1.19 8.52 8.37
N TRP A 18 0.80 7.26 8.50
CA TRP A 18 0.87 6.29 7.42
C TRP A 18 -0.52 5.87 6.99
N GLY A 19 -0.73 5.85 5.69
CA GLY A 19 -1.89 5.29 5.04
C GLY A 19 -1.66 3.81 4.74
N LEU A 20 -2.71 3.00 4.90
CA LEU A 20 -2.72 1.58 4.56
C LEU A 20 -3.46 1.39 3.25
N ILE A 21 -2.83 0.70 2.29
CA ILE A 21 -3.47 0.27 1.06
C ILE A 21 -4.00 -1.14 1.26
N ILE A 22 -5.32 -1.33 1.16
CA ILE A 22 -5.99 -2.63 1.31
C ILE A 22 -6.61 -3.04 -0.01
N CYS A 23 -6.48 -4.32 -0.37
CA CYS A 23 -7.11 -4.84 -1.57
C CYS A 23 -8.63 -4.88 -1.40
N SER A 24 -9.37 -4.21 -2.28
CA SER A 24 -10.84 -4.20 -2.26
C SER A 24 -11.51 -5.55 -2.57
N ARG A 25 -10.73 -6.59 -2.90
CA ARG A 25 -11.24 -7.90 -3.31
C ARG A 25 -11.03 -8.99 -2.26
N CYS A 26 -9.88 -9.00 -1.62
CA CYS A 26 -9.47 -10.05 -0.67
C CYS A 26 -9.12 -9.49 0.71
N ASP A 27 -9.34 -8.18 0.93
CA ASP A 27 -9.10 -7.46 2.19
C ASP A 27 -7.65 -7.58 2.72
N GLU A 28 -6.71 -7.92 1.84
CA GLU A 28 -5.31 -8.06 2.20
C GLU A 28 -4.59 -6.71 2.13
N MET A 29 -3.69 -6.46 3.08
CA MET A 29 -2.80 -5.29 3.05
C MET A 29 -1.83 -5.40 1.87
N VAL A 30 -1.85 -4.41 1.00
CA VAL A 30 -1.00 -4.34 -0.20
C VAL A 30 0.28 -3.57 0.10
N ASP A 31 0.17 -2.39 0.70
CA ASP A 31 1.30 -1.50 0.95
C ASP A 31 0.95 -0.45 2.02
N THR A 32 1.96 0.31 2.45
CA THR A 32 1.83 1.45 3.36
C THR A 32 2.53 2.67 2.78
N ILE A 33 1.83 3.79 2.68
CA ILE A 33 2.37 5.03 2.10
C ILE A 33 2.31 6.19 3.09
N PRO A 34 3.25 7.14 3.05
CA PRO A 34 3.19 8.31 3.92
C PRO A 34 2.00 9.19 3.50
N THR A 35 1.13 9.54 4.44
CA THR A 35 -0.06 10.36 4.19
C THR A 35 -0.23 11.43 5.25
N ASP A 36 -0.99 12.47 4.92
CA ASP A 36 -1.48 13.44 5.90
C ASP A 36 -2.67 12.79 6.63
N GLY A 37 -2.45 12.22 7.82
CA GLY A 37 -3.43 11.40 8.52
C GLY A 37 -3.27 9.88 8.35
N VAL A 38 -3.77 9.10 9.31
CA VAL A 38 -4.04 7.66 9.12
C VAL A 38 -5.21 7.50 8.17
N LYS A 39 -4.99 6.89 6.98
CA LYS A 39 -6.01 6.68 5.95
C LYS A 39 -6.06 5.23 5.50
N ILE A 40 -7.27 4.70 5.31
CA ILE A 40 -7.47 3.41 4.64
C ILE A 40 -7.77 3.71 3.17
N ILE A 41 -6.89 3.26 2.28
CA ILE A 41 -6.99 3.43 0.84
C ILE A 41 -7.27 2.06 0.24
N TYR A 42 -8.29 1.97 -0.62
CA TYR A 42 -8.63 0.71 -1.27
C TYR A 42 -8.01 0.64 -2.68
N GLY A 43 -7.32 -0.45 -2.96
CA GLY A 43 -6.63 -0.71 -4.23
C GLY A 43 -6.78 -2.16 -4.70
N TYR A 44 -5.98 -2.56 -5.68
CA TYR A 44 -5.92 -3.93 -6.17
C TYR A 44 -4.51 -4.50 -5.95
N CYS A 45 -4.40 -5.64 -5.26
CA CYS A 45 -3.12 -6.30 -4.95
C CYS A 45 -2.43 -6.95 -6.16
N GLY A 46 -3.05 -6.93 -7.35
CA GLY A 46 -2.50 -7.52 -8.56
C GLY A 46 -2.43 -9.05 -8.59
N LYS A 47 -2.84 -9.74 -7.51
CA LYS A 47 -2.98 -11.20 -7.48
C LYS A 47 -3.93 -11.67 -8.57
N GLY A 48 -3.63 -12.80 -9.20
CA GLY A 48 -4.45 -13.37 -10.28
C GLY A 48 -5.92 -13.53 -9.87
N GLU A 49 -6.18 -13.95 -8.63
CA GLU A 49 -7.53 -14.07 -8.06
C GLU A 49 -8.30 -12.73 -7.97
N CYS A 50 -7.57 -11.61 -7.87
CA CYS A 50 -8.10 -10.25 -7.76
C CYS A 50 -8.11 -9.50 -9.11
N LYS A 51 -7.38 -10.00 -10.13
CA LYS A 51 -7.10 -9.30 -11.40
C LYS A 51 -8.20 -9.45 -12.47
N GLY A 52 -9.30 -10.15 -12.16
CA GLY A 52 -10.46 -10.37 -13.03
C GLY A 52 -11.05 -11.76 -12.73
N THR A 53 -12.36 -12.01 -12.82
CA THR A 53 -13.43 -11.39 -13.59
C THR A 53 -14.65 -11.12 -12.68
N GLY A 54 -15.82 -10.78 -13.25
CA GLY A 54 -17.09 -10.53 -12.54
C GLY A 54 -17.59 -11.73 -11.72
N PRO A 55 -18.88 -11.75 -11.30
CA PRO A 55 -19.39 -12.80 -10.42
C PRO A 55 -18.96 -14.18 -10.93
N LYS A 56 -18.30 -14.94 -10.06
CA LYS A 56 -18.10 -16.36 -10.28
C LYS A 56 -19.47 -17.03 -10.11
N ASP A 57 -20.28 -16.96 -11.16
CA ASP A 57 -21.28 -17.98 -11.41
C ASP A 57 -20.59 -19.34 -11.34
N GLY A 58 -21.20 -20.24 -10.57
CA GLY A 58 -20.56 -21.40 -9.98
C GLY A 58 -19.85 -22.33 -10.95
N SER A 59 -18.81 -22.96 -10.44
CA SER A 59 -18.38 -24.29 -10.89
C SER A 59 -17.86 -25.01 -9.65
N SER A 60 -18.81 -25.60 -8.92
CA SER A 60 -18.57 -26.81 -8.13
C SER A 60 -19.43 -27.91 -8.70
#